data_AF-A0A455UAZ6-F1
#
_entry.id   AF-A0A455UAZ6-F1
#
_cell.length_a   1.000
_cell.length_b   1.000
_cell.length_c   1.000
_cell.angle_alpha   90.00
_cell.angle_beta   90.00
_cell.angle_gamma   90.00
#
_symmetry.space_group_name_H-M   'P 1'
#
loop_
_entity.id
_entity.type
_entity.pdbx_description
1 polymer ?
#
loop_
_entity_poly.entity_id
_entity_poly.type
_entity_poly.pdbx_seq_one_letter_code
_entity_poly.pdbx_strand_id
1 'polypeptide(L)'
;MTNEQIRDLALANGFKLKAQPDGSEDLNPYVFDFARALIAATDRTDEVDALWETLIKVSDALDIDPEEARTEEGKPSDIFIRQIKSMEQTIASLEKQVESLGDIIRDDRHE
;
A
#
# COMPACT_ATOMS: atom_id res chain seq x y z
N MET A 1 -21.42 3.38 5.23
CA MET A 1 -22.75 3.24 5.87
C MET A 1 -23.54 4.54 5.80
N THR A 2 -24.86 4.47 5.68
CA THR A 2 -25.77 5.63 5.78
C THR A 2 -26.14 5.91 7.26
N ASN A 3 -26.70 7.08 7.56
CA ASN A 3 -27.18 7.41 8.91
C ASN A 3 -28.27 6.45 9.39
N GLU A 4 -29.13 5.97 8.50
CA GLU A 4 -30.18 4.99 8.82
C GLU A 4 -29.57 3.66 9.27
N GLN A 5 -28.56 3.16 8.54
CA GLN A 5 -27.81 1.95 8.93
C GLN A 5 -27.07 2.12 10.26
N ILE A 6 -26.47 3.29 10.51
CA ILE A 6 -25.82 3.60 11.79
C ILE A 6 -26.86 3.59 12.91
N ARG A 7 -28.05 4.15 12.66
CA ARG A 7 -29.14 4.20 13.62
C ARG A 7 -29.60 2.81 14.01
N ASP A 8 -29.93 1.98 13.02
CA ASP A 8 -30.43 0.62 13.26
C ASP A 8 -29.41 -0.22 14.03
N LEU A 9 -28.12 -0.13 13.65
CA LEU A 9 -27.05 -0.82 14.33
C LEU A 9 -26.90 -0.36 15.79
N ALA A 10 -26.89 0.95 16.04
CA ALA A 10 -26.75 1.48 17.38
C ALA A 10 -27.94 1.07 18.27
N LEU A 11 -29.17 1.15 17.76
CA LEU A 11 -30.36 0.71 18.49
C LEU A 11 -30.34 -0.79 18.80
N ALA A 12 -29.94 -1.62 17.84
CA ALA A 12 -29.76 -3.06 18.05
C ALA A 12 -28.71 -3.39 19.13
N ASN A 13 -27.75 -2.48 19.38
CA ASN A 13 -26.71 -2.61 20.39
C ASN A 13 -26.98 -1.77 21.66
N GLY A 14 -28.24 -1.39 21.91
CA GLY A 14 -28.68 -0.82 23.18
C GLY A 14 -28.52 0.69 23.33
N PHE A 15 -28.14 1.40 22.26
CA PHE A 15 -28.28 2.85 22.25
C PHE A 15 -29.76 3.24 22.27
N LYS A 16 -30.06 4.43 22.79
CA LYS A 16 -31.41 4.95 22.91
C LYS A 16 -31.50 6.31 22.24
N LEU A 17 -32.65 6.58 21.64
CA LEU A 17 -32.98 7.90 21.13
C LEU A 17 -33.05 8.90 22.29
N LYS A 18 -32.71 10.15 22.00
CA LYS A 18 -32.74 11.30 22.90
C LYS A 18 -33.40 12.47 22.18
N ALA A 19 -34.10 13.30 22.96
CA ALA A 19 -34.60 14.56 22.46
C ALA A 19 -33.44 15.45 21.96
N GLN A 20 -33.60 15.98 20.76
CA GLN A 20 -32.68 16.90 20.10
C GLN A 20 -33.12 18.36 20.36
N PRO A 21 -32.24 19.35 20.13
CA PRO A 21 -32.58 20.77 20.33
C PRO A 21 -33.74 21.28 19.48
N ASP A 22 -34.05 20.61 18.37
CA ASP A 22 -35.19 20.92 17.49
C ASP A 22 -36.50 20.23 17.94
N GLY A 23 -36.47 19.47 19.04
CA GLY A 23 -37.61 18.74 19.59
C GLY A 23 -37.83 17.35 18.96
N SER A 24 -37.03 16.94 17.98
CA SER A 24 -37.06 15.58 17.42
C SER A 24 -36.42 14.55 18.38
N GLU A 25 -36.68 13.26 18.18
CA GLU A 25 -35.98 12.19 18.87
C GLU A 25 -35.00 11.48 17.93
N ASP A 26 -33.72 11.51 18.29
CA ASP A 26 -32.65 10.89 17.51
C ASP A 26 -31.54 10.36 18.43
N LEU A 27 -30.65 9.52 17.91
CA LEU A 27 -29.37 9.26 18.53
C LEU A 27 -28.60 10.56 18.73
N ASN A 28 -27.68 10.56 19.70
CA ASN A 28 -26.82 11.71 19.89
C ASN A 28 -25.95 11.92 18.63
N PRO A 29 -25.80 13.16 18.11
CA PRO A 29 -24.98 13.46 16.94
C PRO A 29 -23.59 12.81 16.94
N TYR A 30 -22.91 12.74 18.10
CA TYR A 30 -21.57 12.14 18.18
C TYR A 30 -21.54 10.65 17.80
N VAL A 31 -22.67 9.93 17.86
CA VAL A 31 -22.74 8.51 17.49
C VAL A 31 -22.50 8.34 15.99
N PHE A 32 -23.04 9.25 15.18
CA PHE A 32 -22.83 9.25 13.73
C PHE A 32 -21.39 9.63 13.39
N ASP A 33 -20.85 10.65 14.06
CA ASP A 33 -19.48 11.09 13.83
C ASP A 33 -18.47 10.01 14.24
N PHE A 34 -18.70 9.34 15.37
CA PHE A 34 -17.90 8.21 15.81
C PHE A 34 -17.96 7.04 14.83
N ALA A 35 -19.16 6.66 14.38
CA ALA A 35 -19.31 5.57 13.40
C ALA A 35 -18.59 5.89 12.08
N ARG A 36 -18.68 7.13 11.59
CA ARG A 36 -17.94 7.56 10.39
C ARG A 36 -16.43 7.52 10.61
N ALA A 37 -15.95 7.95 11.78
CA ALA A 37 -14.53 7.91 12.12
C ALA A 37 -14.00 6.46 12.17
N LEU A 38 -14.79 5.52 12.67
CA LEU A 38 -14.47 4.09 12.65
C LEU A 38 -14.41 3.55 11.21
N ILE A 39 -15.41 3.84 10.38
CA ILE A 39 -15.41 3.42 8.96
C ILE A 39 -14.17 3.94 8.23
N ALA A 40 -13.85 5.22 8.42
CA ALA A 40 -12.66 5.81 7.81
C ALA A 40 -11.35 5.22 8.38
N ALA A 41 -11.36 4.74 9.63
CA ALA A 41 -10.23 4.01 10.18
C ALA A 41 -10.09 2.61 9.56
N THR A 42 -11.21 1.89 9.36
CA THR A 42 -11.19 0.58 8.72
C THR A 42 -10.78 0.65 7.25
N ASP A 43 -11.26 1.63 6.50
CA ASP A 43 -10.92 1.79 5.08
C ASP A 43 -9.40 2.04 4.90
N ARG A 44 -8.79 2.79 5.82
CA ARG A 44 -7.34 3.00 5.85
C ARG A 44 -6.55 1.71 6.12
N THR A 45 -7.11 0.78 6.87
CA THR A 45 -6.48 -0.55 7.09
C THR A 45 -6.50 -1.38 5.82
N ASP A 46 -7.62 -1.40 5.09
CA ASP A 46 -7.74 -2.14 3.82
C ASP A 46 -6.75 -1.61 2.76
N GLU A 47 -6.56 -0.29 2.71
CA GLU A 47 -5.53 0.34 1.86
C GLU A 47 -4.11 -0.07 2.26
N VAL A 48 -3.82 -0.13 3.57
CA VAL A 48 -2.51 -0.56 4.09
C VAL A 48 -2.25 -2.04 3.79
N ASP A 49 -3.25 -2.90 3.91
CA ASP A 49 -3.14 -4.33 3.58
C ASP A 49 -2.91 -4.53 2.08
N ALA A 50 -3.61 -3.79 1.22
CA ALA A 50 -3.39 -3.82 -0.23
C ALA A 50 -1.98 -3.34 -0.62
N LEU A 51 -1.46 -2.30 0.07
CA LEU A 51 -0.09 -1.83 -0.12
C LEU A 51 0.93 -2.87 0.35
N TRP A 52 0.66 -3.57 1.46
CA TRP A 52 1.52 -4.64 1.96
C TRP A 52 1.60 -5.83 1.00
N GLU A 53 0.47 -6.29 0.47
CA GLU A 53 0.42 -7.33 -0.57
C GLU A 53 1.18 -6.94 -1.84
N THR A 54 1.12 -5.66 -2.22
CA THR A 54 1.89 -5.14 -3.35
C THR A 54 3.39 -5.14 -3.04
N LEU A 55 3.77 -4.77 -1.82
CA LEU A 55 5.16 -4.76 -1.38
C LEU A 55 5.77 -6.17 -1.40
N ILE A 56 5.05 -7.18 -0.92
CA ILE A 56 5.49 -8.59 -0.96
C ILE A 56 5.76 -9.05 -2.40
N LYS A 57 4.86 -8.71 -3.34
CA LYS A 57 5.08 -9.07 -4.75
C LYS A 57 6.31 -8.41 -5.35
N VAL A 58 6.57 -7.15 -4.98
CA VAL A 58 7.77 -6.42 -5.41
C VAL A 58 9.03 -7.01 -4.75
N SER A 59 8.94 -7.44 -3.49
CA SER A 59 10.05 -8.07 -2.78
C SER A 59 10.43 -9.41 -3.40
N ASP A 60 9.44 -10.25 -3.69
CA ASP A 60 9.65 -11.53 -4.40
C ASP A 60 10.30 -11.31 -5.77
N ALA A 61 9.85 -10.30 -6.54
CA ALA A 61 10.40 -9.99 -7.85
C ALA A 61 11.85 -9.48 -7.82
N LEU A 62 12.26 -8.89 -6.69
CA LEU A 62 13.59 -8.32 -6.50
C LEU A 62 14.50 -9.23 -5.64
N ASP A 63 14.01 -10.40 -5.24
CA ASP A 63 14.69 -11.33 -4.31
C ASP A 63 15.12 -10.63 -3.00
N ILE A 64 14.23 -9.76 -2.49
CA ILE A 64 14.41 -9.02 -1.23
C ILE A 64 13.54 -9.69 -0.17
N ASP A 65 14.09 -9.92 1.02
CA ASP A 65 13.29 -10.28 2.18
C ASP A 65 12.53 -9.03 2.71
N PRO A 66 11.19 -8.99 2.61
CA PRO A 66 10.41 -7.83 3.04
C PRO A 66 10.46 -7.59 4.55
N GLU A 67 10.76 -8.62 5.36
CA GLU A 67 10.93 -8.46 6.81
C GLU A 67 12.32 -7.89 7.14
N GLU A 68 13.38 -8.29 6.41
CA GLU A 68 14.69 -7.63 6.52
C GLU A 68 14.56 -6.14 6.18
N ALA A 69 13.84 -5.82 5.10
CA ALA A 69 13.61 -4.45 4.66
C ALA A 69 12.84 -3.60 5.69
N ARG A 70 12.04 -4.22 6.57
CA ARG A 70 11.36 -3.54 7.68
C ARG A 70 12.28 -3.23 8.87
N THR A 71 13.33 -4.01 9.04
CA THR A 71 14.24 -3.91 10.19
C THR A 71 15.46 -3.03 9.93
N GLU A 72 15.77 -2.75 8.67
CA GLU A 72 16.84 -1.82 8.28
C GLU A 72 16.54 -0.36 8.68
N GLU A 73 17.59 0.41 8.96
CA GLU A 73 17.46 1.84 9.23
C GLU A 73 17.00 2.59 7.97
N GLY A 74 15.78 3.14 8.03
CA GLY A 74 15.21 3.94 6.96
C GLY A 74 13.76 3.58 6.67
N LYS A 75 13.22 4.08 5.56
CA LYS A 75 11.93 3.57 5.09
C LYS A 75 12.18 2.29 4.30
N PRO A 76 11.35 1.24 4.45
CA PRO A 76 11.50 0.01 3.65
C PRO A 76 11.59 0.30 2.14
N SER A 77 10.86 1.30 1.65
CA SER A 77 10.91 1.78 0.26
C SER A 77 12.31 2.14 -0.24
N ASP A 78 13.18 2.63 0.64
CA ASP A 78 14.53 3.09 0.27
C ASP A 78 15.42 1.90 -0.13
N ILE A 79 15.16 0.71 0.42
CA ILE A 79 15.88 -0.54 0.15
C ILE A 79 15.50 -1.05 -1.23
N PHE A 80 14.19 -1.11 -1.50
CA PHE A 80 13.67 -1.45 -2.83
C PHE A 80 14.22 -0.51 -3.91
N ILE A 81 14.22 0.81 -3.65
CA ILE A 81 14.77 1.81 -4.59
C ILE A 81 16.27 1.60 -4.81
N ARG A 82 17.04 1.27 -3.76
CA ARG A 82 18.48 1.00 -3.89
C ARG A 82 18.74 -0.23 -4.76
N GLN A 83 17.99 -1.30 -4.54
CA GLN A 83 18.14 -2.54 -5.31
C GLN A 83 17.75 -2.35 -6.78
N ILE A 84 16.63 -1.67 -7.05
CA ILE A 84 16.21 -1.34 -8.43
C ILE A 84 17.32 -0.57 -9.17
N LYS A 85 17.89 0.46 -8.52
CA LYS A 85 19.00 1.22 -9.11
C LYS A 85 20.25 0.36 -9.36
N SER A 86 20.55 -0.58 -8.47
CA SER A 86 21.66 -1.52 -8.66
C SER A 86 21.43 -2.45 -9.85
N MET A 87 20.20 -2.93 -10.03
CA MET A 87 19.81 -3.74 -11.20
C MET A 87 19.90 -2.94 -12.50
N GLU A 88 19.42 -1.68 -12.52
CA GLU A 88 19.53 -0.80 -13.70
C GLU A 88 20.99 -0.61 -14.14
N GLN A 89 21.90 -0.42 -13.18
CA GLN A 89 23.34 -0.32 -13.48
C GLN A 89 23.90 -1.62 -14.04
N THR A 90 23.47 -2.76 -13.50
CA THR A 90 23.89 -4.09 -13.96
C THR A 90 23.42 -4.33 -15.40
N ILE A 91 22.16 -3.99 -15.72
CA ILE A 91 21.60 -4.09 -17.07
C ILE A 91 22.42 -3.22 -18.04
N ALA A 92 22.67 -1.95 -17.71
CA ALA A 92 23.46 -1.06 -18.57
C ALA A 92 24.89 -1.61 -18.84
N SER A 93 25.51 -2.24 -17.84
CA SER A 93 26.81 -2.89 -18.01
C SER A 93 26.73 -4.11 -18.94
N LEU A 94 25.69 -4.93 -18.81
CA LEU A 94 25.48 -6.11 -19.66
C LEU A 94 25.19 -5.70 -21.12
N GLU A 95 24.37 -4.68 -21.34
CA GLU A 95 24.09 -4.14 -22.68
C GLU A 95 25.38 -3.72 -23.40
N LYS A 96 26.27 -3.02 -22.69
CA LYS A 96 27.58 -2.63 -23.23
C LYS A 96 28.47 -3.83 -23.56
N GLN A 97 28.44 -4.88 -22.74
CA GLN A 97 29.19 -6.11 -23.00
C GLN A 97 28.67 -6.83 -24.24
N VAL A 98 27.34 -6.90 -24.40
CA VAL A 98 26.70 -7.50 -25.57
C VAL A 98 27.03 -6.73 -26.85
N GLU A 99 27.02 -5.40 -26.80
CA GLU A 99 27.43 -4.55 -27.94
C GLU A 99 28.87 -4.83 -28.35
N SER A 100 29.81 -4.82 -27.38
CA SER A 100 31.21 -5.11 -27.63
C SER A 100 31.44 -6.51 -28.23
N LEU A 101 30.71 -7.53 -27.77
CA LEU A 101 30.79 -8.88 -28.33
C LEU A 101 30.23 -8.93 -29.76
N GLY A 102 29.15 -8.19 -30.03
CA GLY A 102 28.56 -8.09 -31.36
C GLY A 102 29.51 -7.49 -32.38
N ASP A 103 30.29 -6.49 -31.99
CA ASP A 103 31.29 -5.86 -32.86
C ASP A 103 32.47 -6.80 -33.14
N ILE A 104 32.97 -7.52 -32.14
CA ILE A 104 34.02 -8.55 -32.32
C ILE A 104 33.58 -9.61 -33.33
N ILE A 105 32.33 -10.11 -33.21
CA ILE A 105 31.80 -11.15 -34.13
C ILE A 105 31.55 -10.61 -35.55
N ARG A 106 31.40 -9.30 -35.72
CA ARG A 106 31.28 -8.68 -37.06
C ARG A 106 32.66 -8.54 -37.71
N ASP A 107 33.67 -8.10 -36.96
CA ASP A 107 35.04 -7.97 -37.45
C ASP A 107 35.63 -9.33 -37.87
N ASP A 108 35.44 -10.38 -37.07
CA ASP A 108 35.89 -11.75 -37.37
C ASP A 108 35.24 -12.38 -38.62
N ARG A 109 34.11 -11.83 -39.12
CA ARG A 109 33.43 -12.30 -40.35
C ARG A 109 33.82 -11.54 -41.60
N HIS A 110 34.61 -10.47 -41.47
CA HIS A 110 35.08 -9.64 -42.58
C HIS A 110 36.58 -9.81 -42.90
N GLU A 111 37.30 -10.68 -42.17
CA GLU A 111 38.62 -11.24 -42.52
C GLU A 111 38.50 -12.57 -43.28
#